data_AF-A0A1Y3BAL4-F1
#
_entry.id   AF-A0A1Y3BAL4-F1
#
_cell.length_a   1.000
_cell.length_b   1.000
_cell.length_c   1.000
_cell.angle_alpha   90.00
_cell.angle_beta   90.00
_cell.angle_gamma   90.00
#
_symmetry.space_group_name_H-M   'P 1'
#
loop_
_entity.id
_entity.type
_entity.pdbx_description
1 polymer ?
#
loop_
_entity_poly.entity_id
_entity_poly.type
_entity_poly.pdbx_seq_one_letter_code
_entity_poly.pdbx_strand_id
1 'polypeptide(L)'
;DSHVGKHIFEEVISSNQGILREKTRVLVTNALYVLPLVDEVILLKNGTIAATGSCQKLSKENEAFKELMDSYHPTHNQNDQHQNVQNSINRQHSKVDEQHTVHQRPRFYRQITSESLLSDTASISSISTLESLEEEINEVKLIETESVETGYISWSVYKKFFRSLTTKWIILCLTAYALYTISNSGANFWLSFWTDRIDREHQDHGYELWIYFAIGILQLFFIAIGWCSIVMGCLYASRTLHERLLSNIVHAPMYFFDTTPLGRIMNRFSRD
;
A
#
# COMPACT_ATOMS: atom_id res chain seq x y z
N ASP A 1 -10.93 18.10 -15.14
CA ASP A 1 -10.90 19.46 -15.72
C ASP A 1 -11.38 19.36 -17.17
N SER A 2 -12.43 20.11 -17.52
CA SER A 2 -13.02 20.11 -18.87
C SER A 2 -12.06 20.67 -19.92
N HIS A 3 -11.14 21.57 -19.54
CA HIS A 3 -10.15 22.11 -20.46
C HIS A 3 -9.12 21.05 -20.86
N VAL A 4 -8.61 20.29 -19.88
CA VAL A 4 -7.70 19.16 -20.13
C VAL A 4 -8.37 18.09 -20.98
N GLY A 5 -9.63 17.76 -20.70
CA GLY A 5 -10.39 16.79 -21.48
C GLY A 5 -10.58 17.21 -22.94
N LYS A 6 -10.89 18.50 -23.18
CA LYS A 6 -10.98 19.06 -24.53
C LYS A 6 -9.64 18.99 -25.26
N HIS A 7 -8.55 19.38 -24.59
CA HIS A 7 -7.22 19.38 -25.18
C HIS A 7 -6.76 17.96 -25.56
N ILE A 8 -6.97 16.97 -24.69
CA ILE A 8 -6.70 15.55 -25.00
C ILE A 8 -7.56 15.08 -26.18
N PHE A 9 -8.83 15.47 -26.22
CA PHE A 9 -9.72 15.07 -27.31
C PHE A 9 -9.28 15.67 -28.65
N GLU A 10 -8.96 16.96 -28.71
CA GLU A 10 -8.58 17.66 -29.94
C GLU A 10 -7.21 17.19 -30.47
N GLU A 11 -6.20 17.11 -29.60
CA GLU A 11 -4.82 16.81 -30.01
C GLU A 11 -4.55 15.31 -30.22
N VAL A 12 -5.30 14.42 -29.53
CA VAL A 12 -5.01 12.98 -29.57
C VAL A 12 -6.13 12.19 -30.26
N ILE A 13 -7.39 12.41 -29.87
CA ILE A 13 -8.51 11.51 -30.20
C ILE A 13 -9.26 11.96 -31.47
N SER A 14 -9.31 13.26 -31.76
CA SER A 14 -10.11 13.85 -32.84
C SER A 14 -9.81 13.23 -34.19
N SER A 15 -10.85 13.01 -34.99
CA SER A 15 -10.71 12.48 -36.36
C SER A 15 -10.02 13.47 -37.31
N ASN A 16 -10.06 14.77 -37.01
CA ASN A 16 -9.53 15.80 -37.91
C ASN A 16 -8.07 16.20 -37.62
N GLN A 17 -7.73 16.35 -36.34
CA GLN A 17 -6.46 16.92 -35.89
C GLN A 17 -5.64 15.98 -35.01
N GLY A 18 -6.24 14.91 -34.51
CA GLY A 18 -5.62 14.02 -33.54
C GLY A 18 -4.41 13.28 -34.09
N ILE A 19 -3.41 13.06 -33.24
CA ILE A 19 -2.24 12.21 -33.55
C ILE A 19 -2.69 10.79 -33.94
N LEU A 20 -3.80 10.29 -33.38
CA LEU A 20 -4.33 8.96 -33.67
C LEU A 20 -5.34 8.92 -34.85
N ARG A 21 -5.44 9.98 -35.68
CA ARG A 21 -6.42 10.08 -36.78
C ARG A 21 -6.46 8.91 -37.75
N GLU A 22 -5.33 8.25 -37.97
CA GLU A 22 -5.20 7.14 -38.93
C GLU A 22 -5.39 5.76 -38.27
N LYS A 23 -5.70 5.71 -36.96
CA LYS A 23 -5.91 4.48 -36.21
C LYS A 23 -7.39 4.28 -35.90
N THR A 24 -7.81 3.01 -35.84
CA THR A 24 -9.12 2.65 -35.31
C THR A 24 -9.18 3.02 -33.83
N ARG A 25 -10.20 3.78 -33.43
CA ARG A 25 -10.38 4.28 -32.07
C ARG A 25 -11.80 3.98 -31.62
N VAL A 26 -11.94 3.48 -30.40
CA VAL A 26 -13.25 3.27 -29.75
C VAL A 26 -13.20 4.01 -28.42
N LEU A 27 -14.10 4.99 -28.24
CA LEU A 27 -14.18 5.80 -27.04
C LEU A 27 -15.50 5.49 -26.32
N VAL A 28 -15.41 4.97 -25.09
CA VAL A 28 -16.56 4.81 -24.20
C VAL A 28 -16.62 6.04 -23.31
N THR A 29 -17.69 6.82 -23.42
CA THR A 29 -17.81 8.08 -22.70
C THR A 29 -19.25 8.42 -22.35
N ASN A 30 -19.43 9.04 -21.17
CA ASN A 30 -20.68 9.68 -20.76
C ASN A 30 -20.70 11.18 -21.12
N ALA A 31 -19.59 11.72 -21.63
CA ALA A 31 -19.51 13.11 -22.04
C ALA A 31 -20.14 13.28 -23.42
N LEU A 32 -21.32 13.90 -23.49
CA LEU A 32 -22.08 13.97 -24.74
C LEU A 32 -21.56 15.04 -25.72
N TYR A 33 -20.76 15.99 -25.23
CA TYR A 33 -20.24 17.08 -26.07
C TYR A 33 -19.31 16.61 -27.20
N VAL A 34 -18.75 15.39 -27.10
CA VAL A 34 -17.90 14.82 -28.17
C VAL A 34 -18.69 14.09 -29.25
N LEU A 35 -19.98 13.77 -29.03
CA LEU A 35 -20.80 13.02 -29.98
C LEU A 35 -20.92 13.66 -31.37
N PRO A 36 -20.92 15.00 -31.53
CA PRO A 36 -20.91 15.62 -32.87
C PRO A 36 -19.58 15.48 -33.61
N LEU A 37 -18.50 15.11 -32.92
CA LEU A 37 -17.13 15.08 -33.45
C LEU A 37 -16.63 13.65 -33.77
N VAL A 38 -17.49 12.64 -33.59
CA VAL A 38 -17.17 11.23 -33.83
C VAL A 38 -17.87 10.71 -35.08
N ASP A 39 -17.26 9.71 -35.71
CA ASP A 39 -17.72 9.15 -36.98
C ASP A 39 -18.98 8.28 -36.80
N GLU A 40 -19.02 7.46 -35.74
CA GLU A 40 -20.12 6.54 -35.44
C GLU A 40 -20.34 6.44 -33.92
N VAL A 41 -21.62 6.37 -33.52
CA VAL A 41 -22.06 6.26 -32.13
C VAL A 41 -22.79 4.93 -31.94
N ILE A 42 -22.44 4.19 -30.90
CA ILE A 42 -23.11 2.96 -30.48
C ILE A 42 -23.71 3.21 -29.09
N LEU A 43 -25.03 3.14 -28.99
CA LEU A 43 -25.77 3.28 -27.74
C LEU A 43 -26.08 1.90 -27.17
N LEU A 44 -25.66 1.66 -25.93
CA LEU A 44 -25.95 0.44 -25.17
C LEU A 44 -27.04 0.72 -24.13
N LYS A 45 -28.09 -0.10 -24.09
CA LYS A 45 -29.16 -0.07 -23.08
C LYS A 45 -29.37 -1.48 -22.53
N ASN A 46 -29.30 -1.64 -21.21
CA ASN A 46 -29.50 -2.92 -20.51
C ASN A 46 -28.68 -4.10 -21.07
N GLY A 47 -27.40 -3.86 -21.39
CA GLY A 47 -26.51 -4.88 -21.94
C GLY A 47 -26.77 -5.26 -23.40
N THR A 48 -27.67 -4.56 -24.09
CA THR A 48 -27.97 -4.75 -25.52
C THR A 48 -27.67 -3.48 -26.32
N ILE A 49 -27.35 -3.63 -27.61
CA ILE A 49 -27.14 -2.50 -28.52
C ILE A 49 -28.52 -1.93 -28.88
N ALA A 50 -28.80 -0.72 -28.40
CA ALA A 50 -30.06 -0.03 -28.61
C ALA A 50 -30.06 0.81 -29.89
N ALA A 51 -28.90 1.32 -30.30
CA ALA A 51 -28.75 2.12 -31.51
C ALA A 51 -27.30 2.13 -32.02
N THR A 52 -27.12 2.19 -33.34
CA THR A 52 -25.81 2.37 -33.97
C THR A 52 -25.96 3.30 -35.18
N GLY A 53 -25.08 4.29 -35.29
CA GLY A 53 -25.01 5.17 -36.46
C GLY A 53 -24.39 6.53 -36.16
N SER A 54 -24.39 7.43 -37.15
CA SER A 54 -23.92 8.81 -36.95
C SER A 54 -24.85 9.58 -36.02
N CYS A 55 -24.31 10.57 -35.30
CA CYS A 55 -25.07 11.38 -34.34
C CYS A 55 -26.34 12.02 -34.97
N GLN A 56 -26.24 12.49 -36.22
CA GLN A 56 -27.35 13.09 -36.95
C GLN A 56 -28.48 12.10 -37.28
N LYS A 57 -28.12 10.84 -37.57
CA LYS A 57 -29.08 9.77 -37.87
C LYS A 57 -29.80 9.34 -36.59
N LEU A 58 -29.04 9.10 -35.52
CA LEU A 58 -29.57 8.66 -34.23
C LEU A 58 -30.48 9.70 -33.58
N SER A 59 -30.19 11.00 -33.76
CA SER A 59 -31.04 12.08 -33.26
C SER A 59 -32.45 12.11 -33.89
N LYS A 60 -32.61 11.59 -35.11
CA LYS A 60 -33.91 11.58 -35.83
C LYS A 60 -34.66 10.26 -35.68
N GLU A 61 -33.95 9.14 -35.62
CA GLU A 61 -34.53 7.81 -35.74
C GLU A 61 -34.71 7.07 -34.41
N ASN A 62 -34.00 7.47 -33.34
CA ASN A 62 -33.99 6.71 -32.09
C ASN A 62 -34.42 7.55 -30.89
N GLU A 63 -35.56 7.17 -30.29
CA GLU A 63 -36.14 7.82 -29.12
C GLU A 63 -35.24 7.69 -27.88
N ALA A 64 -34.55 6.56 -27.69
CA ALA A 64 -33.67 6.36 -26.54
C ALA A 64 -32.40 7.24 -26.61
N PHE A 65 -31.90 7.52 -27.81
CA PHE A 65 -30.80 8.47 -27.98
C PHE A 65 -31.25 9.92 -27.77
N LYS A 66 -32.47 10.25 -28.21
CA LYS A 66 -33.08 11.57 -28.01
C LYS A 66 -33.35 11.85 -26.53
N GLU A 67 -33.92 10.88 -25.81
CA GLU A 67 -34.12 10.92 -24.36
C GLU A 67 -32.80 11.20 -23.62
N LEU A 68 -31.71 10.55 -24.04
CA LEU A 68 -30.38 10.75 -23.48
C LEU A 68 -29.84 12.17 -23.78
N MET A 69 -30.00 12.68 -25.00
CA MET A 69 -29.58 14.05 -25.35
C MET A 69 -30.39 15.13 -24.62
N ASP A 70 -31.71 14.94 -24.52
CA ASP A 70 -32.63 15.85 -23.84
C ASP A 70 -32.37 15.88 -22.32
N SER A 71 -31.99 14.74 -21.73
CA SER A 71 -31.63 14.65 -20.30
C SER A 71 -30.37 15.44 -19.94
N TYR A 72 -29.46 15.65 -20.90
CA TYR A 72 -28.18 16.33 -20.69
C TYR A 72 -28.22 17.80 -21.10
N HIS A 73 -29.15 18.17 -21.98
CA HIS A 73 -29.48 19.55 -22.34
C HIS A 73 -30.90 19.88 -21.93
N PRO A 74 -31.18 20.15 -20.64
CA PRO A 74 -32.49 20.60 -20.23
C PRO A 74 -32.74 22.00 -20.81
N THR A 75 -33.56 22.06 -21.86
CA THR A 75 -34.23 23.27 -22.41
C THR A 75 -33.38 24.41 -22.98
N HIS A 76 -33.39 24.54 -24.31
CA HIS A 76 -33.80 25.80 -24.93
C HIS A 76 -34.70 25.49 -26.13
N ASN A 77 -36.01 25.69 -25.96
CA ASN A 77 -37.01 25.46 -27.00
C ASN A 77 -36.94 26.54 -28.10
N GLN A 78 -36.80 26.06 -29.32
CA GLN A 78 -37.41 26.49 -30.58
C GLN A 78 -37.89 27.95 -30.69
N ASN A 79 -37.08 28.79 -31.33
CA ASN A 79 -37.44 29.62 -32.48
C ASN A 79 -36.19 30.42 -32.89
N ASP A 80 -35.42 29.91 -33.84
CA ASP A 80 -34.73 30.74 -34.83
C ASP A 80 -34.16 29.83 -35.94
N GLN A 81 -34.68 30.04 -37.14
CA GLN A 81 -34.19 29.44 -38.37
C GLN A 81 -32.84 30.08 -38.75
N HIS A 82 -31.87 29.22 -39.07
CA HIS A 82 -30.64 29.49 -39.84
C HIS A 82 -29.68 30.58 -39.32
N GLN A 83 -28.41 30.15 -39.19
CA GLN A 83 -27.18 30.93 -38.93
C GLN A 83 -26.88 31.29 -37.47
N ASN A 84 -26.09 30.44 -36.80
CA ASN A 84 -24.86 30.80 -36.05
C ASN A 84 -24.41 29.66 -35.14
N VAL A 85 -23.64 28.70 -35.67
CA VAL A 85 -22.94 27.69 -34.85
C VAL A 85 -21.59 28.21 -34.31
N GLN A 86 -21.14 29.40 -34.73
CA GLN A 86 -19.84 29.95 -34.29
C GLN A 86 -19.90 30.86 -33.04
N ASN A 87 -21.08 31.29 -32.59
CA ASN A 87 -21.19 32.40 -31.60
C ASN A 87 -21.63 31.99 -30.19
N SER A 88 -21.84 30.70 -29.90
CA SER A 88 -22.20 30.23 -28.55
C SER A 88 -21.00 30.01 -27.62
N ILE A 89 -19.76 30.11 -28.12
CA ILE A 89 -18.55 29.99 -27.27
C ILE A 89 -18.23 31.30 -26.52
N ASN A 90 -18.75 32.46 -26.96
CA ASN A 90 -18.26 33.76 -26.47
C ASN A 90 -19.24 34.58 -25.61
N ARG A 91 -20.38 34.02 -25.17
CA ARG A 91 -21.41 34.78 -24.42
C ARG A 91 -21.60 34.40 -22.94
N GLN A 92 -20.74 33.56 -22.37
CA GLN A 92 -20.70 33.33 -20.91
C GLN A 92 -19.59 34.12 -20.20
N HIS A 93 -18.88 35.01 -20.89
CA HIS A 93 -17.94 35.95 -20.30
C HIS A 93 -18.55 37.36 -20.26
N SER A 94 -19.36 37.66 -19.24
CA SER A 94 -19.42 38.97 -18.57
C SER A 94 -20.58 39.05 -17.58
N LYS A 95 -20.26 39.57 -16.39
CA LYS A 95 -21.08 39.96 -15.23
C LYS A 95 -21.28 38.87 -14.18
N VAL A 96 -20.44 38.90 -13.13
CA VAL A 96 -20.81 39.38 -11.78
C VAL A 96 -19.55 39.94 -11.10
N ASP A 97 -19.64 41.21 -10.66
CA ASP A 97 -18.65 41.92 -9.85
C ASP A 97 -18.62 41.42 -8.39
N GLU A 98 -17.42 41.55 -7.80
CA GLU A 98 -17.01 41.68 -6.40
C GLU A 98 -18.01 41.43 -5.25
N GLN A 99 -17.61 40.57 -4.31
CA GLN A 99 -17.16 40.92 -2.94
C GLN A 99 -17.12 39.64 -2.07
N HIS A 100 -15.93 39.19 -1.67
CA HIS A 100 -15.59 38.84 -0.28
C HIS A 100 -14.15 38.29 -0.17
N THR A 101 -13.46 38.84 0.82
CA THR A 101 -12.06 38.73 1.21
C THR A 101 -11.65 37.36 1.76
N VAL A 102 -10.56 36.77 1.26
CA VAL A 102 -9.80 35.73 1.97
C VAL A 102 -8.29 35.99 1.80
N HIS A 103 -7.60 35.91 2.94
CA HIS A 103 -6.21 36.27 3.20
C HIS A 103 -5.16 35.67 2.25
N GLN A 104 -4.19 36.52 1.93
CA GLN A 104 -2.98 36.27 1.14
C GLN A 104 -2.00 35.29 1.82
N ARG A 105 -1.41 34.39 1.03
CA ARG A 105 -0.02 33.93 1.18
C ARG A 105 0.67 34.10 -0.18
N PRO A 106 1.87 34.69 -0.27
CA PRO A 106 2.48 34.99 -1.56
C PRO A 106 3.06 33.71 -2.16
N ARG A 107 2.48 33.23 -3.27
CA ARG A 107 3.21 32.34 -4.20
C ARG A 107 3.93 33.22 -5.21
N PHE A 108 5.25 33.18 -5.12
CA PHE A 108 6.18 33.84 -6.03
C PHE A 108 6.07 33.18 -7.41
N TYR A 109 5.32 33.78 -8.35
CA TYR A 109 5.40 33.45 -9.76
C TYR A 109 6.22 34.52 -10.47
N ARG A 110 7.42 34.15 -10.91
CA ARG A 110 8.29 34.97 -11.75
C ARG A 110 7.68 35.03 -13.15
N GLN A 111 7.18 36.19 -13.54
CA GLN A 111 6.85 36.52 -14.93
C GLN A 111 8.12 36.44 -15.78
N ILE A 112 8.06 35.69 -16.88
CA ILE A 112 9.00 35.85 -18.00
C ILE A 112 8.17 36.38 -19.16
N THR A 113 8.36 37.66 -19.46
CA THR A 113 7.84 38.33 -20.64
C THR A 113 8.52 37.77 -21.89
N SER A 114 7.71 37.49 -22.90
CA SER A 114 8.13 37.15 -24.25
C SER A 114 8.69 38.38 -24.96
N GLU A 115 9.93 38.32 -25.41
CA GLU A 115 10.40 39.15 -26.51
C GLU A 115 11.31 38.33 -27.43
N SER A 116 10.94 38.33 -28.70
CA SER A 116 11.55 37.65 -29.84
C SER A 116 12.99 38.11 -30.09
N LEU A 117 13.85 37.21 -30.58
CA LEU A 117 14.51 37.32 -31.89
C LEU A 117 15.39 36.09 -32.18
N LEU A 118 15.44 35.75 -33.47
CA LEU A 118 16.04 34.59 -34.12
C LEU A 118 17.50 34.32 -33.70
N SER A 119 17.85 33.04 -33.49
CA SER A 119 19.09 32.45 -34.01
C SER A 119 19.05 30.93 -33.92
N ASP A 120 19.15 30.30 -35.09
CA ASP A 120 19.45 28.90 -35.29
C ASP A 120 20.73 28.52 -34.52
N THR A 121 20.64 27.53 -33.63
CA THR A 121 21.69 26.63 -33.07
C THR A 121 21.37 26.26 -31.62
N ALA A 122 20.34 25.43 -31.39
CA ALA A 122 20.01 24.95 -30.04
C ALA A 122 19.45 23.52 -30.05
N SER A 123 20.20 22.58 -30.62
CA SER A 123 19.89 21.14 -30.56
C SER A 123 20.80 20.36 -29.60
N ILE A 124 21.70 21.04 -28.87
CA ILE A 124 22.61 20.42 -27.89
C ILE A 124 22.27 20.82 -26.45
N SER A 125 21.63 21.98 -26.23
CA SER A 125 21.25 22.46 -24.89
C SER A 125 20.03 21.76 -24.30
N SER A 126 19.18 21.14 -25.13
CA SER A 126 17.98 20.41 -24.68
C SER A 126 18.31 19.05 -24.05
N ILE A 127 19.44 18.42 -24.41
CA ILE A 127 19.87 17.13 -23.82
C ILE A 127 20.44 17.37 -22.42
N SER A 128 21.27 18.40 -22.23
CA SER A 128 21.81 18.75 -20.91
C SER A 128 20.73 19.18 -19.92
N THR A 129 19.65 19.82 -20.40
CA THR A 129 18.51 20.16 -19.53
C THR A 129 17.66 18.95 -19.18
N LEU A 130 17.57 17.94 -20.05
CA LEU A 130 16.88 16.68 -19.75
C LEU A 130 17.71 15.84 -18.78
N GLU A 131 19.03 15.82 -18.91
CA GLU A 131 19.95 15.14 -18.00
C GLU A 131 19.93 15.78 -16.60
N SER A 132 19.89 17.12 -16.51
CA SER A 132 19.71 17.83 -15.23
C SER A 132 18.31 17.66 -14.63
N LEU A 133 17.28 17.50 -15.47
CA LEU A 133 15.92 17.17 -15.00
C LEU A 133 15.83 15.71 -14.55
N GLU A 134 16.58 14.79 -15.17
CA GLU A 134 16.65 13.38 -14.80
C GLU A 134 17.46 13.17 -13.51
N GLU A 135 18.44 14.04 -13.22
CA GLU A 135 19.09 14.16 -11.92
C GLU A 135 18.16 14.74 -10.84
N GLU A 136 17.38 15.80 -11.12
CA GLU A 136 16.38 16.33 -10.16
C GLU A 136 15.19 15.37 -9.92
N ILE A 137 14.78 14.58 -10.92
CA ILE A 137 13.73 13.54 -10.76
C ILE A 137 14.23 12.38 -9.87
N ASN A 138 15.53 12.13 -9.83
CA ASN A 138 16.12 11.16 -8.90
C ASN A 138 16.18 11.65 -7.44
N GLU A 139 16.04 12.95 -7.17
CA GLU A 139 16.06 13.50 -5.80
C GLU A 139 14.73 13.34 -5.04
N VAL A 140 13.60 13.12 -5.73
CA VAL A 140 12.31 12.86 -5.08
C VAL A 140 11.99 11.37 -5.10
N LYS A 141 12.90 10.56 -4.55
CA LYS A 141 12.65 9.14 -4.33
C LYS A 141 11.68 9.00 -3.15
N LEU A 142 10.37 9.03 -3.43
CA LEU A 142 9.32 8.89 -2.41
C LEU A 142 9.45 7.59 -1.62
N ILE A 143 10.02 6.55 -2.23
CA ILE A 143 10.20 5.24 -1.63
C ILE A 143 11.57 5.14 -0.98
N GLU A 144 11.59 5.15 0.35
CA GLU A 144 12.82 4.97 1.13
C GLU A 144 13.29 3.51 1.06
N THR A 145 14.58 3.31 0.74
CA THR A 145 15.22 2.00 0.76
C THR A 145 15.57 1.62 2.19
N GLU A 146 15.02 0.50 2.69
CA GLU A 146 15.30 0.00 4.04
C GLU A 146 16.78 -0.29 4.22
N SER A 147 17.44 0.42 5.13
CA SER A 147 18.79 0.10 5.59
C SER A 147 18.69 -1.01 6.64
N VAL A 148 19.13 -2.21 6.26
CA VAL A 148 19.34 -3.27 7.25
C VAL A 148 20.61 -2.93 8.01
N GLU A 149 20.51 -2.71 9.32
CA GLU A 149 21.70 -2.57 10.17
C GLU A 149 22.51 -3.87 10.11
N THR A 150 23.67 -3.83 9.44
CA THR A 150 24.61 -4.96 9.39
C THR A 150 25.55 -4.89 10.59
N GLY A 151 25.36 -5.76 11.58
CA GLY A 151 26.21 -5.79 12.78
C GLY A 151 25.70 -6.71 13.87
N TYR A 152 26.34 -6.65 15.05
CA TYR A 152 25.90 -7.38 16.24
C TYR A 152 24.66 -6.72 16.84
N ILE A 153 23.67 -7.54 17.19
CA ILE A 153 22.43 -7.07 17.81
C ILE A 153 22.73 -6.47 19.19
N SER A 154 22.34 -5.22 19.39
CA SER A 154 22.48 -4.53 20.67
C SER A 154 21.72 -5.26 21.79
N TRP A 155 22.30 -5.35 22.99
CA TRP A 155 21.68 -5.98 24.17
C TRP A 155 20.31 -5.39 24.54
N SER A 156 20.06 -4.13 24.17
CA SER A 156 18.77 -3.46 24.30
C SER A 156 17.64 -4.19 23.55
N VAL A 157 17.94 -4.79 22.39
CA VAL A 157 16.96 -5.55 21.59
C VAL A 157 16.58 -6.85 22.30
N TYR A 158 17.57 -7.59 22.81
CA TYR A 158 17.31 -8.77 23.65
C TYR A 158 16.47 -8.39 24.86
N LYS A 159 16.77 -7.28 25.54
CA LYS A 159 15.98 -6.80 26.68
C LYS A 159 14.53 -6.45 26.29
N LYS A 160 14.29 -5.88 25.10
CA LYS A 160 12.94 -5.63 24.58
C LYS A 160 12.18 -6.94 24.29
N PHE A 161 12.87 -7.94 23.75
CA PHE A 161 12.31 -9.27 23.51
C PHE A 161 11.95 -9.96 24.84
N PHE A 162 12.89 -10.04 25.78
CA PHE A 162 12.65 -10.62 27.11
C PHE A 162 11.63 -9.86 27.94
N ARG A 163 11.45 -8.55 27.73
CA ARG A 163 10.37 -7.78 28.34
C ARG A 163 9.01 -8.05 27.69
N SER A 164 9.00 -8.48 26.43
CA SER A 164 7.78 -8.88 25.73
C SER A 164 7.36 -10.30 26.11
N LEU A 165 8.32 -11.17 26.43
CA LEU A 165 8.04 -12.37 27.24
C LEU A 165 7.57 -11.91 28.61
N THR A 166 6.43 -12.42 29.08
CA THR A 166 5.98 -12.12 30.45
C THR A 166 7.06 -12.57 31.42
N THR A 167 7.52 -11.67 32.29
CA THR A 167 8.59 -11.96 33.28
C THR A 167 8.30 -13.23 34.10
N LYS A 168 7.02 -13.54 34.31
CA LYS A 168 6.54 -14.77 34.97
C LYS A 168 7.00 -16.06 34.27
N TRP A 169 6.90 -16.16 32.95
CA TRP A 169 7.30 -17.36 32.19
C TRP A 169 8.83 -17.55 32.17
N ILE A 170 9.57 -16.45 32.15
CA ILE A 170 11.04 -16.49 32.25
C ILE A 170 11.47 -17.01 33.62
N ILE A 171 10.89 -16.48 34.69
CA ILE A 171 11.18 -16.94 36.06
C ILE A 171 10.82 -18.42 36.21
N LEU A 172 9.65 -18.85 35.71
CA LEU A 172 9.23 -20.24 35.75
C LEU A 172 10.21 -21.16 35.00
N CYS A 173 10.62 -20.79 33.79
CA CYS A 173 11.62 -21.55 33.02
C CYS A 173 12.96 -21.66 33.75
N LEU A 174 13.45 -20.55 34.32
CA LEU A 174 14.74 -20.52 35.01
C LEU A 174 14.71 -21.38 36.28
N THR A 175 13.63 -21.30 37.06
CA THR A 175 13.44 -22.13 38.25
C THR A 175 13.30 -23.61 37.91
N ALA A 176 12.54 -23.98 36.87
CA ALA A 176 12.40 -25.36 36.41
C ALA A 176 13.74 -25.95 35.94
N TYR A 177 14.53 -25.16 35.20
CA TYR A 177 15.86 -25.59 34.76
C TYR A 177 16.83 -25.78 35.93
N ALA A 178 16.81 -24.86 36.91
CA ALA A 178 17.62 -25.00 38.12
C ALA A 178 17.25 -26.28 38.90
N LEU A 179 15.95 -26.55 39.09
CA LEU A 179 15.46 -27.77 39.76
C LEU A 179 15.81 -29.05 39.00
N TYR A 180 15.76 -29.00 37.67
CA TYR A 180 16.24 -30.08 36.81
C TYR A 180 17.73 -30.35 37.03
N THR A 181 18.58 -29.31 37.02
CA THR A 181 20.03 -29.47 37.24
C THR A 181 20.33 -30.02 38.63
N ILE A 182 19.64 -29.54 39.67
CA ILE A 182 19.78 -30.04 41.04
C ILE A 182 19.39 -31.52 41.11
N SER A 183 18.25 -31.90 40.50
CA SER A 183 17.79 -33.30 40.47
C SER A 183 18.76 -34.20 39.70
N ASN A 184 19.32 -33.70 38.59
CA ASN A 184 20.32 -34.43 37.80
C ASN A 184 21.63 -34.63 38.57
N SER A 185 22.12 -33.62 39.29
CA SER A 185 23.26 -33.79 40.20
C SER A 185 22.93 -34.75 41.34
N GLY A 186 21.72 -34.69 41.90
CA GLY A 186 21.23 -35.62 42.91
C GLY A 186 21.19 -37.07 42.42
N ALA A 187 20.76 -37.31 41.18
CA ALA A 187 20.76 -38.63 40.55
C ALA A 187 22.18 -39.19 40.43
N ASN A 188 23.14 -38.37 39.99
CA ASN A 188 24.55 -38.78 39.87
C ASN A 188 25.17 -39.07 41.24
N PHE A 189 24.88 -38.25 42.25
CA PHE A 189 25.35 -38.49 43.62
C PHE A 189 24.77 -39.78 44.19
N TRP A 190 23.47 -40.02 43.98
CA TRP A 190 22.79 -41.25 44.40
C TRP A 190 23.40 -42.49 43.73
N LEU A 191 23.69 -42.40 42.42
CA LEU A 191 24.34 -43.48 41.66
C LEU A 191 25.73 -43.81 42.22
N SER A 192 26.51 -42.80 42.60
CA SER A 192 27.82 -42.99 43.23
C SER A 192 27.69 -43.70 44.58
N PHE A 193 26.74 -43.27 45.43
CA PHE A 193 26.51 -43.89 46.73
C PHE A 193 26.00 -45.33 46.61
N TRP A 194 25.14 -45.61 45.63
CA TRP A 194 24.63 -46.95 45.36
C TRP A 194 25.74 -47.90 44.88
N THR A 195 26.59 -47.45 43.95
CA THR A 195 27.74 -48.21 43.44
C THR A 195 28.69 -48.64 44.56
N ASP A 196 29.07 -47.72 45.46
CA ASP A 196 29.96 -47.99 46.60
C ASP A 196 29.41 -49.01 47.63
N ARG A 197 28.09 -49.26 47.60
CA ARG A 197 27.42 -50.13 48.56
C ARG A 197 27.15 -51.52 47.99
N ILE A 198 26.94 -51.62 46.67
CA ILE A 198 26.91 -52.91 45.95
C ILE A 198 28.21 -53.70 46.18
N ASP A 199 29.36 -53.03 46.18
CA ASP A 199 30.65 -53.70 46.39
C ASP A 199 30.86 -54.21 47.83
N ARG A 200 30.07 -53.72 48.81
CA ARG A 200 30.26 -54.01 50.24
C ARG A 200 29.22 -54.95 50.86
N GLU A 201 28.00 -55.03 50.32
CA GLU A 201 26.89 -55.78 50.93
C GLU A 201 26.20 -56.69 49.90
N HIS A 202 26.15 -58.01 50.14
CA HIS A 202 25.46 -58.99 49.27
C HIS A 202 23.92 -59.04 49.51
N GLN A 203 23.29 -57.95 49.97
CA GLN A 203 21.84 -57.90 50.22
C GLN A 203 21.02 -57.58 48.95
N ASP A 204 19.69 -57.71 49.03
CA ASP A 204 18.77 -57.34 47.94
C ASP A 204 18.65 -55.81 47.79
N HIS A 205 19.11 -55.28 46.65
CA HIS A 205 19.20 -53.85 46.34
C HIS A 205 17.92 -53.28 45.68
N GLY A 206 16.76 -53.81 46.04
CA GLY A 206 15.50 -53.46 45.37
C GLY A 206 15.03 -52.03 45.65
N TYR A 207 15.30 -51.48 46.84
CA TYR A 207 14.77 -50.18 47.26
C TYR A 207 15.56 -48.99 46.67
N GLU A 208 16.86 -49.18 46.41
CA GLU A 208 17.75 -48.19 45.79
C GLU A 208 17.36 -47.91 44.34
N LEU A 209 16.95 -48.97 43.64
CA LEU A 209 16.43 -48.89 42.28
C LEU A 209 15.15 -48.04 42.24
N TRP A 210 14.24 -48.23 43.19
CA TRP A 210 13.00 -47.43 43.28
C TRP A 210 13.28 -45.96 43.59
N ILE A 211 14.26 -45.66 44.45
CA ILE A 211 14.66 -44.27 44.73
C ILE A 211 15.26 -43.62 43.47
N TYR A 212 16.14 -44.32 42.77
CA TYR A 212 16.71 -43.83 41.52
C TYR A 212 15.63 -43.58 40.44
N PHE A 213 14.70 -44.52 40.30
CA PHE A 213 13.55 -44.38 39.40
C PHE A 213 12.67 -43.17 39.75
N ALA A 214 12.42 -42.93 41.03
CA ALA A 214 11.66 -41.76 41.50
C ALA A 214 12.38 -40.44 41.17
N ILE A 215 13.70 -40.36 41.33
CA ILE A 215 14.51 -39.20 40.93
C ILE A 215 14.42 -38.98 39.40
N GLY A 216 14.43 -40.06 38.62
CA GLY A 216 14.24 -40.00 37.16
C GLY A 216 12.86 -39.45 36.75
N ILE A 217 11.78 -39.88 37.42
CA ILE A 217 10.44 -39.30 37.20
C ILE A 217 10.41 -37.81 37.55
N LEU A 218 11.04 -37.43 38.66
CA LEU A 218 11.12 -36.03 39.09
C LEU A 218 11.89 -35.18 38.07
N GLN A 219 12.98 -35.71 37.52
CA GLN A 219 13.74 -35.07 36.44
C GLN A 219 12.87 -34.87 35.19
N LEU A 220 12.13 -35.90 34.77
CA LEU A 220 11.21 -35.84 33.63
C LEU A 220 10.10 -34.80 33.84
N PHE A 221 9.61 -34.67 35.07
CA PHE A 221 8.60 -33.68 35.43
C PHE A 221 9.14 -32.25 35.29
N PHE A 222 10.34 -31.97 35.81
CA PHE A 222 10.92 -30.62 35.73
C PHE A 222 11.29 -30.22 34.30
N ILE A 223 11.83 -31.14 33.49
CA ILE A 223 12.13 -30.85 32.08
C ILE A 223 10.84 -30.60 31.29
N ALA A 224 9.77 -31.37 31.54
CA ALA A 224 8.47 -31.15 30.89
C ALA A 224 7.89 -29.77 31.22
N ILE A 225 7.93 -29.36 32.50
CA ILE A 225 7.49 -28.01 32.91
C ILE A 225 8.33 -26.93 32.22
N GLY A 226 9.65 -27.11 32.14
CA GLY A 226 10.54 -26.19 31.44
C GLY A 226 10.14 -26.01 29.98
N TRP A 227 9.97 -27.11 29.24
CA TRP A 227 9.53 -27.07 27.84
C TRP A 227 8.15 -26.44 27.66
N CYS A 228 7.17 -26.81 28.49
CA CYS A 228 5.84 -26.20 28.46
C CYS A 228 5.90 -24.69 28.72
N SER A 229 6.72 -24.24 29.67
CA SER A 229 6.91 -22.83 29.98
C SER A 229 7.53 -22.06 28.82
N ILE A 230 8.49 -22.64 28.11
CA ILE A 230 9.11 -22.04 26.92
C ILE A 230 8.07 -21.88 25.81
N VAL A 231 7.34 -22.94 25.48
CA VAL A 231 6.32 -22.92 24.41
C VAL A 231 5.24 -21.89 24.72
N MET A 232 4.68 -21.90 25.93
CA MET A 232 3.65 -20.93 26.33
C MET A 232 4.19 -19.50 26.37
N GLY A 233 5.41 -19.30 26.86
CA GLY A 233 6.09 -18.00 26.86
C GLY A 233 6.30 -17.45 25.44
N CYS A 234 6.74 -18.29 24.51
CA CYS A 234 6.93 -17.92 23.11
C CYS A 234 5.61 -17.60 22.41
N LEU A 235 4.56 -18.40 22.61
CA LEU A 235 3.23 -18.14 22.06
C LEU A 235 2.67 -16.80 22.55
N TYR A 236 2.82 -16.52 23.85
CA TYR A 236 2.38 -15.25 24.41
C TYR A 236 3.18 -14.06 23.86
N ALA A 237 4.50 -14.21 23.72
CA ALA A 237 5.37 -13.18 23.18
C ALA A 237 5.05 -12.88 21.72
N SER A 238 4.85 -13.92 20.89
CA SER A 238 4.45 -13.80 19.49
C SER A 238 3.15 -13.00 19.35
N ARG A 239 2.11 -13.38 20.12
CA ARG A 239 0.84 -12.66 20.12
C ARG A 239 0.99 -11.20 20.53
N THR A 240 1.72 -10.93 21.61
CA THR A 240 1.93 -9.57 22.12
C THR A 240 2.71 -8.70 21.13
N LEU A 241 3.74 -9.25 20.48
CA LEU A 241 4.52 -8.53 19.47
C LEU A 241 3.67 -8.24 18.23
N HIS A 242 2.88 -9.21 17.77
CA HIS A 242 2.00 -9.05 16.62
C HIS A 242 0.89 -8.03 16.90
N GLU A 243 0.23 -8.08 18.05
CA GLU A 243 -0.79 -7.10 18.45
C GLU A 243 -0.21 -5.68 18.54
N ARG A 244 1.01 -5.52 19.06
CA ARG A 244 1.70 -4.22 19.10
C ARG A 244 2.08 -3.72 17.71
N LEU A 245 2.61 -4.59 16.86
CA LEU A 245 2.95 -4.25 15.48
C LEU A 245 1.71 -3.81 14.71
N LEU A 246 0.61 -4.57 14.83
CA LEU A 246 -0.66 -4.27 14.20
C LEU A 246 -1.27 -2.96 14.73
N SER A 247 -1.24 -2.74 16.04
CA SER A 247 -1.70 -1.47 16.60
C SER A 247 -0.87 -0.31 16.07
N ASN A 248 0.45 -0.43 16.01
CA ASN A 248 1.30 0.66 15.54
C ASN A 248 1.11 0.95 14.05
N ILE A 249 0.94 -0.06 13.21
CA ILE A 249 0.74 0.14 11.76
C ILE A 249 -0.60 0.81 11.47
N VAL A 250 -1.68 0.42 12.15
CA VAL A 250 -3.02 0.99 11.93
C VAL A 250 -3.09 2.45 12.36
N HIS A 251 -2.29 2.86 13.34
CA HIS A 251 -2.19 4.25 13.80
C HIS A 251 -1.12 5.06 13.06
N ALA A 252 -0.42 4.48 12.08
CA ALA A 252 0.59 5.19 11.30
C ALA A 252 -0.06 6.23 10.37
N PRO A 253 0.56 7.40 10.16
CA PRO A 253 0.05 8.41 9.24
C PRO A 253 0.12 7.92 7.78
N MET A 254 -0.73 8.47 6.89
CA MET A 254 -0.76 8.09 5.46
C MET A 254 0.61 8.22 4.79
N TYR A 255 1.41 9.22 5.20
CA TYR A 255 2.78 9.41 4.73
C TYR A 255 3.64 8.14 4.84
N PHE A 256 3.48 7.35 5.92
CA PHE A 256 4.24 6.10 6.09
C PHE A 256 3.90 5.08 5.00
N PHE A 257 2.63 5.00 4.58
CA PHE A 257 2.17 4.07 3.55
C PHE A 257 2.54 4.52 2.14
N ASP A 258 2.67 5.83 1.91
CA ASP A 258 3.10 6.37 0.62
C ASP A 258 4.61 6.20 0.39
N THR A 259 5.42 6.21 1.47
CA THR A 259 6.87 6.03 1.38
C THR A 259 7.33 4.58 1.55
N THR A 260 6.54 3.73 2.21
CA THR A 260 6.88 2.34 2.46
C THR A 260 6.16 1.41 1.48
N PRO A 261 6.89 0.59 0.70
CA PRO A 261 6.25 -0.31 -0.25
C PRO A 261 5.44 -1.37 0.50
N LEU A 262 4.21 -1.60 0.05
CA LEU A 262 3.27 -2.54 0.67
C LEU A 262 3.87 -3.95 0.85
N GLY A 263 4.71 -4.39 -0.09
CA GLY A 263 5.40 -5.68 -0.01
C GLY A 263 6.31 -5.81 1.22
N ARG A 264 6.91 -4.72 1.69
CA ARG A 264 7.77 -4.71 2.89
C ARG A 264 6.94 -4.90 4.17
N ILE A 265 5.81 -4.19 4.25
CA ILE A 265 4.86 -4.35 5.37
C ILE A 265 4.37 -5.80 5.40
N MET A 266 3.92 -6.33 4.25
CA MET A 266 3.45 -7.71 4.14
C MET A 266 4.52 -8.72 4.58
N ASN A 267 5.77 -8.56 4.12
CA ASN A 267 6.85 -9.47 4.47
C ASN A 267 7.10 -9.53 5.99
N ARG A 268 6.96 -8.39 6.70
CA ARG A 268 7.09 -8.34 8.16
C ARG A 268 5.91 -8.95 8.92
N PHE A 269 4.75 -9.10 8.28
CA PHE A 269 3.60 -9.81 8.87
C PHE A 269 3.60 -11.30 8.53
N SER A 270 4.17 -11.70 7.39
CA SER A 270 4.13 -13.08 6.92
C SER A 270 5.34 -13.91 7.29
N ARG A 271 6.54 -13.30 7.35
CA ARG A 271 7.81 -14.03 7.40
C ARG A 271 8.60 -13.81 8.69
N ASP A 272 8.53 -12.61 9.25
CA ASP A 272 9.19 -12.23 10.50
C ASP A 272 8.29 -12.54 11.72
#